data_AF-A0A950E887-F1
#
_entry.id   AF-A0A950E887-F1
#
_cell.length_a   1.000
_cell.length_b   1.000
_cell.length_c   1.000
_cell.angle_alpha   90.00
_cell.angle_beta   90.00
_cell.angle_gamma   90.00
#
_symmetry.space_group_name_H-M   'P 1'
#
loop_
_entity.id
_entity.type
_entity.pdbx_description
1 polymer ?
#
loop_
_entity_poly.entity_id
_entity_poly.type
_entity_poly.pdbx_seq_one_letter_code
_entity_poly.pdbx_strand_id
1 'polypeptide(L)'
;MEHDLDLVTRRAFLRTSILGAALSWTVPVFIERTFLTLNAQAADSSLQTMTGKDHPILVVIQLAGGNDGLNTIIPLENDLYFKARPKLAIPKEQVLPLDSVVGMNPSLAPLKSIFDDGN
;
A
#
# COMPACT_ATOMS: atom_id res chain seq x y z
N MET A 1 -12.81 34.36 24.64
CA MET A 1 -13.17 34.03 23.26
C MET A 1 -11.90 34.15 22.46
N GLU A 2 -11.16 33.05 22.33
CA GLU A 2 -10.11 32.91 21.31
C GLU A 2 -9.99 31.40 21.12
N HIS A 3 -10.63 30.87 20.08
CA HIS A 3 -10.45 29.50 19.66
C HIS A 3 -9.12 29.49 18.92
N ASP A 4 -8.09 28.95 19.56
CA ASP A 4 -6.80 28.71 18.93
C ASP A 4 -7.03 27.88 17.67
N LEU A 5 -6.56 28.38 16.52
CA LEU A 5 -6.76 27.71 15.23
C LEU A 5 -5.82 26.51 15.20
N ASP A 6 -6.29 25.39 15.76
CA ASP A 6 -5.66 24.09 15.65
C ASP A 6 -5.29 23.84 14.18
N LEU A 7 -4.00 23.94 13.88
CA LEU A 7 -3.47 23.67 12.55
C LEU A 7 -3.79 22.21 12.23
N VAL A 8 -4.82 21.99 11.41
CA VAL A 8 -5.28 20.66 10.99
C VAL A 8 -4.08 19.91 10.39
N THR A 9 -3.50 18.99 11.15
CA THR A 9 -2.34 18.23 10.69
C THR A 9 -2.75 17.39 9.47
N ARG A 10 -1.81 17.14 8.54
CA ARG A 10 -2.07 16.23 7.38
C ARG A 10 -2.62 14.87 7.84
N ARG A 11 -2.22 14.42 9.03
CA ARG A 11 -2.72 13.21 9.69
C ARG A 11 -4.18 13.33 10.14
N ALA A 12 -4.54 14.45 10.78
CA ALA A 12 -5.91 14.73 11.16
C ALA A 12 -6.81 14.83 9.93
N PHE A 13 -6.34 15.49 8.86
CA PHE A 13 -7.03 15.55 7.58
C PHE A 13 -7.29 14.16 7.00
N LEU A 14 -6.26 13.30 6.87
CA LEU A 14 -6.42 11.95 6.32
C LEU A 14 -7.35 11.06 7.16
N ARG A 15 -7.26 11.11 8.50
CA ARG A 15 -8.16 10.35 9.38
C ARG A 15 -9.61 10.78 9.19
N THR A 16 -9.86 12.09 9.21
CA THR A 16 -11.21 12.65 9.09
C THR A 16 -11.80 12.42 7.71
N SER A 17 -11.02 12.57 6.63
CA SER A 17 -11.48 12.34 5.26
C SER A 17 -11.80 10.87 4.97
N ILE A 18 -10.99 9.92 5.45
CA ILE A 18 -11.25 8.48 5.26
C ILE A 18 -12.46 8.02 6.11
N LEU A 19 -12.56 8.48 7.37
CA LEU A 19 -13.74 8.23 8.21
C LEU A 19 -15.02 8.81 7.58
N GLY A 20 -14.96 10.03 7.04
CA GLY A 20 -16.09 10.64 6.34
C GLY A 20 -16.52 9.88 5.09
N ALA A 21 -15.58 9.35 4.31
CA ALA A 21 -15.88 8.55 3.11
C ALA A 21 -16.47 7.16 3.45
N ALA A 22 -16.04 6.54 4.56
CA ALA A 22 -16.55 5.25 5.02
C ALA A 22 -18.02 5.32 5.47
N LEU A 23 -18.52 6.50 5.83
CA LEU A 23 -19.93 6.75 6.15
C LEU A 23 -20.82 6.91 4.90
N SER A 24 -20.28 6.77 3.69
CA SER A 24 -21.07 6.71 2.46
C SER A 24 -21.79 5.37 2.35
N TRP A 25 -23.09 5.39 2.02
CA TRP A 25 -23.93 4.20 1.81
C TRP A 25 -23.42 3.22 0.73
N THR A 26 -22.40 3.59 -0.04
CA THR A 26 -21.81 2.76 -1.10
C THR A 26 -20.64 1.90 -0.64
N VAL A 27 -20.16 2.08 0.59
CA VAL A 27 -18.99 1.33 1.09
C VAL A 27 -19.43 -0.05 1.59
N PRO A 28 -18.85 -1.15 1.09
CA PRO A 28 -19.16 -2.49 1.59
C PRO A 28 -18.89 -2.59 3.10
N VAL A 29 -19.85 -3.16 3.83
CA VAL A 29 -19.87 -3.25 5.31
C VAL A 29 -18.57 -3.84 5.92
N PHE A 30 -17.85 -4.70 5.19
CA PHE A 30 -16.60 -5.28 5.69
C PHE A 30 -15.44 -4.25 5.71
N ILE A 31 -15.44 -3.26 4.81
CA ILE A 31 -14.46 -2.18 4.80
C ILE A 31 -14.70 -1.25 5.99
N GLU A 32 -15.95 -0.88 6.25
CA GLU A 32 -16.35 -0.11 7.42
C GLU A 32 -15.89 -0.79 8.73
N ARG A 33 -16.16 -2.09 8.88
CA ARG A 33 -15.76 -2.87 10.06
C ARG A 33 -14.25 -2.98 10.24
N THR A 34 -13.53 -3.20 9.14
CA THR A 34 -12.06 -3.25 9.16
C THR A 34 -11.51 -1.91 9.62
N PHE A 35 -12.02 -0.81 9.07
CA PHE A 35 -11.56 0.53 9.38
C PHE A 35 -11.89 0.97 10.81
N LEU A 36 -13.11 0.71 11.29
CA LEU A 36 -13.49 0.97 12.68
C LEU A 36 -12.62 0.19 13.67
N THR A 37 -12.33 -1.08 13.37
CA THR A 37 -11.48 -1.92 14.21
C THR A 37 -10.04 -1.40 14.23
N LEU A 38 -9.47 -1.06 13.07
CA LEU A 38 -8.13 -0.49 12.97
C LEU A 38 -8.04 0.88 13.64
N ASN A 39 -9.06 1.73 13.54
CA ASN A 39 -9.09 3.04 14.19
C ASN A 39 -9.20 2.92 15.71
N ALA A 40 -10.08 2.03 16.21
CA ALA A 40 -10.20 1.76 17.64
C ALA A 40 -8.92 1.16 18.23
N GLN A 41 -8.33 0.16 17.55
CA GLN A 41 -7.05 -0.41 17.94
C GLN A 41 -5.92 0.61 17.89
N ALA A 42 -5.91 1.51 16.90
CA ALA A 42 -4.92 2.57 16.83
C ALA A 42 -5.09 3.61 17.95
N ALA A 43 -6.33 3.94 18.34
CA ALA A 43 -6.61 4.91 19.42
C ALA A 43 -6.16 4.39 20.79
N ASP A 44 -6.31 3.09 21.04
CA ASP A 44 -5.91 2.45 22.30
C ASP A 44 -4.46 1.95 22.32
N SER A 45 -3.74 2.03 21.18
CA SER A 45 -2.37 1.56 21.10
C SER A 45 -1.39 2.53 21.77
N SER A 46 -0.70 2.05 22.81
CA SER A 46 0.44 2.72 23.46
C SER A 46 1.63 2.99 22.53
N LEU A 47 1.59 2.49 21.28
CA LEU A 47 2.56 2.77 20.23
C LEU A 47 2.24 4.05 19.43
N GLN A 48 1.09 4.70 19.64
CA GLN A 48 0.87 6.07 19.14
C GLN A 48 1.69 7.07 19.96
N THR A 49 2.99 7.11 19.70
CA THR A 49 3.78 8.27 20.08
C THR A 49 3.27 9.44 19.24
N MET A 50 2.62 10.42 19.86
CA MET A 50 2.25 11.67 19.20
C MET A 50 3.53 12.46 18.90
N THR A 51 4.26 12.07 17.86
CA THR A 51 5.38 12.87 17.38
C THR A 51 4.85 13.86 16.36
N GLY A 52 4.59 15.09 16.80
CA GLY A 52 4.24 16.22 15.94
C GLY A 52 5.38 16.68 15.01
N LYS A 53 6.43 15.89 14.81
CA LYS A 53 7.57 16.17 13.93
C LYS A 53 8.07 14.91 13.23
N ASP A 54 8.32 15.03 11.93
CA ASP A 54 9.28 14.33 11.04
C ASP A 54 9.90 13.00 11.49
N HIS A 55 9.10 12.01 11.91
CA HIS A 55 9.55 10.61 11.98
C HIS A 55 9.03 9.82 10.77
N PRO A 56 9.74 8.76 10.34
CA PRO A 56 9.30 7.90 9.25
C PRO A 56 7.88 7.37 9.52
N ILE A 57 6.96 7.65 8.60
CA ILE A 57 5.57 7.18 8.68
C ILE A 57 5.44 5.96 7.77
N LEU A 58 5.17 4.79 8.34
CA LEU A 58 4.76 3.62 7.57
C LEU A 58 3.28 3.77 7.16
N VAL A 59 3.03 3.89 5.86
CA VAL A 59 1.68 3.88 5.30
C VAL A 59 1.43 2.51 4.68
N VAL A 60 0.45 1.77 5.22
CA VAL A 60 0.03 0.47 4.69
C VAL A 60 -1.26 0.65 3.91
N ILE A 61 -1.24 0.34 2.61
CA ILE A 61 -2.42 0.34 1.75
C ILE A 61 -2.81 -1.11 1.47
N GLN A 62 -3.94 -1.54 2.02
CA GLN A 62 -4.50 -2.86 1.71
C GLN A 62 -5.50 -2.72 0.57
N LEU A 63 -5.18 -3.30 -0.58
CA LEU A 63 -6.08 -3.40 -1.72
C LEU A 63 -6.79 -4.76 -1.66
N ALA A 64 -8.13 -4.74 -1.65
CA ALA A 64 -8.93 -5.96 -1.66
C ALA A 64 -9.03 -6.51 -3.09
N GLY A 65 -8.35 -7.63 -3.35
CA GLY A 65 -8.38 -8.34 -4.64
C GLY A 65 -7.46 -7.75 -5.71
N GLY A 66 -7.68 -8.16 -6.97
CA GLY A 66 -7.14 -7.57 -8.21
C GLY A 66 -5.64 -7.68 -8.47
N ASN A 67 -4.81 -7.74 -7.43
CA ASN A 67 -3.36 -7.85 -7.59
C ASN A 67 -2.95 -9.28 -7.91
N ASP A 68 -2.22 -9.44 -9.01
CA ASP A 68 -1.59 -10.68 -9.42
C ASP A 68 -0.13 -10.68 -8.97
N GLY A 69 0.11 -11.15 -7.75
CA GLY A 69 1.43 -11.06 -7.11
C GLY A 69 2.58 -11.66 -7.93
N LEU A 70 2.31 -12.72 -8.71
CA LEU A 70 3.33 -13.36 -9.56
C LEU A 70 3.64 -12.54 -10.83
N ASN A 71 2.78 -11.63 -11.25
CA ASN A 71 3.09 -10.64 -12.27
C ASN A 71 3.59 -9.32 -11.68
N THR A 72 3.40 -9.07 -10.38
CA THR A 72 4.05 -7.96 -9.66
C THR A 72 5.53 -8.26 -9.45
N ILE A 73 5.82 -9.44 -8.87
CA ILE A 73 7.16 -9.98 -8.64
C ILE A 73 7.26 -11.34 -9.33
N ILE A 74 8.01 -11.35 -10.42
CA ILE A 74 8.07 -12.42 -11.39
C ILE A 74 9.25 -13.35 -11.04
N PRO A 75 9.02 -14.64 -10.79
CA PRO A 75 10.08 -15.61 -10.54
C PRO A 75 10.74 -16.02 -11.86
N LEU A 76 11.85 -15.36 -12.21
CA LEU A 76 12.56 -15.53 -13.48
C LEU A 76 13.03 -16.98 -13.70
N GLU A 77 13.47 -17.66 -12.65
CA GLU A 77 14.00 -19.03 -12.73
C GLU A 77 12.94 -20.13 -12.54
N ASN A 78 11.66 -19.76 -12.47
CA ASN A 78 10.58 -20.72 -12.30
C ASN A 78 9.85 -21.01 -13.62
N ASP A 79 10.29 -22.07 -14.31
CA ASP A 79 9.64 -22.54 -15.54
C ASP A 79 8.15 -22.87 -15.37
N LEU A 80 7.71 -23.29 -14.17
CA LEU A 80 6.30 -23.58 -13.92
C LEU A 80 5.44 -22.32 -14.00
N TYR A 81 5.96 -21.15 -13.63
CA TYR A 81 5.25 -19.87 -13.78
C TYR A 81 4.93 -19.62 -15.26
N PHE A 82 5.92 -19.75 -16.15
CA PHE A 82 5.73 -19.52 -17.59
C PHE A 82 4.80 -20.58 -18.22
N LYS A 83 4.98 -21.85 -17.87
CA LYS A 83 4.16 -22.96 -18.40
C LYS A 83 2.71 -22.91 -17.93
N ALA A 84 2.48 -22.57 -16.66
CA ALA A 84 1.13 -22.50 -16.10
C ALA A 84 0.36 -21.26 -16.57
N ARG A 85 1.06 -20.24 -17.10
CA ARG A 85 0.49 -18.92 -17.39
C ARG A 85 0.78 -18.45 -18.83
N PRO A 86 0.50 -19.24 -19.87
CA PRO A 86 0.90 -18.93 -21.24
C PRO A 86 0.33 -17.62 -21.80
N LYS A 87 -0.79 -17.13 -21.25
CA LYS A 87 -1.41 -15.84 -21.63
C LYS A 87 -1.09 -14.68 -20.69
N LEU A 88 -0.62 -14.98 -19.48
CA LEU A 88 -0.46 -13.98 -18.41
C LEU A 88 1.00 -13.75 -18.05
N ALA A 89 1.88 -14.74 -18.23
CA ALA A 89 3.29 -14.61 -17.90
C ALA A 89 3.92 -13.49 -18.73
N ILE A 90 4.75 -12.68 -18.05
CA ILE A 90 5.52 -11.64 -18.72
C ILE A 90 6.83 -12.26 -19.23
N PRO A 91 7.18 -12.11 -20.52
CA PRO A 91 8.42 -12.65 -21.08
C PRO A 91 9.64 -12.16 -20.30
N LYS A 92 10.64 -13.04 -20.07
CA LYS A 92 11.83 -12.74 -19.25
C LYS A 92 12.54 -11.46 -19.73
N GLU A 93 12.53 -11.20 -21.03
CA GLU A 93 13.18 -10.06 -21.68
C GLU A 93 12.51 -8.72 -21.37
N GLN A 94 11.26 -8.74 -20.91
CA GLN A 94 10.48 -7.54 -20.55
C GLN A 94 10.45 -7.28 -19.04
N VAL A 95 10.95 -8.21 -18.24
CA VAL A 95 10.98 -8.09 -16.78
C VAL A 95 12.07 -7.11 -16.36
N LEU A 96 11.79 -6.30 -15.33
CA LEU A 96 12.78 -5.44 -14.69
C LEU A 96 13.52 -6.25 -13.61
N PRO A 97 14.77 -6.69 -13.81
CA PRO A 97 15.44 -7.58 -12.87
C PRO A 97 15.71 -6.87 -11.53
N LEU A 98 15.33 -7.50 -10.43
CA LEU A 98 15.72 -7.07 -9.08
C LEU A 98 16.98 -7.80 -8.62
N ASP A 99 17.07 -9.08 -8.95
CA ASP A 99 18.25 -9.91 -8.75
C ASP A 99 18.30 -11.01 -9.84
N SER A 100 19.07 -12.09 -9.59
CA SER A 100 19.22 -13.21 -10.53
C SER A 100 18.01 -14.16 -10.57
N VAL A 101 17.05 -14.06 -9.66
CA VAL A 101 15.94 -15.02 -9.50
C VAL A 101 14.55 -14.38 -9.60
N VAL A 102 14.43 -13.07 -9.35
CA VAL A 102 13.17 -12.33 -9.40
C VAL A 102 13.32 -10.97 -10.11
N GLY A 103 12.20 -10.50 -10.65
CA GLY A 103 12.10 -9.16 -11.20
C GLY A 103 10.70 -8.57 -11.09
N MET A 104 10.58 -7.27 -11.35
CA MET A 104 9.31 -6.54 -11.33
C MET A 104 8.65 -6.50 -12.70
N ASN A 105 7.32 -6.36 -12.67
CA ASN A 105 6.54 -6.01 -13.84
C ASN A 105 7.12 -4.75 -14.56
N PRO A 106 7.17 -4.71 -15.91
CA PRO A 106 7.59 -3.51 -16.64
C PRO A 106 6.76 -2.26 -16.31
N SER A 107 5.48 -2.41 -15.97
CA SER A 107 4.63 -1.28 -15.54
C SER A 107 5.06 -0.66 -14.20
N LEU A 108 5.94 -1.32 -13.45
CA LEU A 108 6.50 -0.83 -12.19
C LEU A 108 7.88 -0.16 -12.36
N ALA A 109 8.26 0.21 -13.59
CA ALA A 109 9.51 0.93 -13.85
C ALA A 109 9.78 2.14 -12.92
N PRO A 110 8.77 2.98 -12.58
CA PRO A 110 8.99 4.05 -11.61
C PRO A 110 9.41 3.56 -10.21
N LEU A 111 8.86 2.42 -9.76
CA LEU A 111 9.23 1.83 -8.46
C LEU A 111 10.61 1.18 -8.51
N LYS A 112 11.00 0.62 -9.66
CA LYS A 112 12.34 0.06 -9.85
C LYS A 112 13.42 1.13 -9.66
N SER A 113 13.21 2.34 -10.18
CA SER A 113 14.13 3.47 -9.95
C SER A 113 14.30 3.75 -8.46
N ILE A 114 13.20 3.82 -7.71
CA ILE A 114 13.23 4.08 -6.26
C ILE A 114 13.96 2.94 -5.51
N PHE A 115 13.71 1.69 -5.92
CA PHE A 115 14.36 0.52 -5.36
C PHE A 115 15.88 0.53 -5.60
N ASP A 116 16.32 0.87 -6.82
CA ASP A 116 17.73 0.94 -7.17
C ASP A 116 18.46 2.05 -6.41
N ASP A 117 17.76 3.14 -6.06
CA ASP A 117 18.30 4.25 -5.27
C ASP A 117 18.51 3.90 -3.78
N GLY A 118 18.02 2.74 -3.33
CA GLY A 118 18.22 2.24 -1.95
C GLY A 118 17.45 3.01 -0.87
N ASN A 119 16.34 3.68 -1.25
CA ASN A 119 15.48 4.44 -0.33
C ASN A 119 14.42 3.58 0.38
#